data_AF-A0AAI9MMN3-F1
#
_entry.id   AF-A0AAI9MMN3-F1
#
_cell.length_a   1.000
_cell.length_b   1.000
_cell.length_c   1.000
_cell.angle_alpha   90.00
_cell.angle_beta   90.00
_cell.angle_gamma   90.00
#
_symmetry.space_group_name_H-M   'P 1'
#
loop_
_entity.id
_entity.type
_entity.pdbx_description
1 polymer ?
#
loop_
_entity_poly.entity_id
_entity_poly.type
_entity_poly.pdbx_seq_one_letter_code
_entity_poly.pdbx_strand_id
1 'polypeptide(L)'
;MSWQGVPFKLLEAGNVDQLFLKLSSLPKLTIDTPTDYNQLALTVGATFLGGIIPALIAWRTFHVNAKNVKKERQEQQKFLQAERAKQHIFMMGERSSQFSSLKEDRELQTSIAQKTINAQVISSNRQNWINELRLNSADFCALAFNHYNIKVDYLLSLHKHQDTTKDFESSAHPETMFEICKEANAEFSNALDELRKSQNKIDKTAFLILLSLNHDEKETQEVDSLIRFINMTADELVVDVDSGQIKNSKDTYVKLIKLTDKFMAVIRSILKREWNRVKLCE
;
A
#
# COMPACT_ATOMS: atom_id res chain seq x y z
N MET A 1 -40.63 51.39 6.26
CA MET A 1 -40.79 52.21 5.04
C MET A 1 -39.46 52.26 4.32
N SER A 2 -39.51 51.98 3.02
CA SER A 2 -38.40 51.62 2.13
C SER A 2 -37.53 52.82 1.73
N TRP A 3 -36.23 52.70 1.98
CA TRP A 3 -35.23 53.62 1.46
C TRP A 3 -34.99 53.31 -0.04
N GLN A 4 -35.46 54.20 -0.92
CA GLN A 4 -35.24 54.15 -2.37
C GLN A 4 -33.92 54.83 -2.72
N GLY A 5 -32.88 54.02 -2.95
CA GLY A 5 -31.52 54.46 -3.26
C GLY A 5 -31.37 55.13 -4.63
N VAL A 6 -31.69 56.43 -4.69
CA VAL A 6 -31.33 57.31 -5.83
C VAL A 6 -30.71 58.61 -5.29
N PRO A 7 -29.49 58.99 -5.71
CA PRO A 7 -28.75 60.10 -5.12
C PRO A 7 -29.00 61.43 -5.86
N PHE A 8 -30.25 61.83 -6.02
CA PHE A 8 -30.60 63.21 -6.39
C PHE A 8 -32.01 63.56 -5.91
N LYS A 9 -32.18 64.79 -5.40
CA LYS A 9 -33.47 65.30 -4.88
C LYS A 9 -34.50 65.33 -6.00
N LEU A 10 -35.60 64.59 -5.83
CA LEU A 10 -36.82 64.78 -6.61
C LEU A 10 -37.34 66.19 -6.31
N LEU A 11 -37.49 67.00 -7.36
CA LEU A 11 -38.00 68.36 -7.27
C LEU A 11 -39.42 68.33 -6.68
N GLU A 12 -39.54 68.75 -5.42
CA GLU A 12 -40.82 68.86 -4.71
C GLU A 12 -41.74 69.86 -5.42
N ALA A 13 -43.02 69.49 -5.51
CA ALA A 13 -44.09 70.19 -6.22
C ALA A 13 -44.36 71.64 -5.74
N GLY A 14 -43.66 72.14 -4.72
CA GLY A 14 -43.73 73.53 -4.25
C GLY A 14 -42.92 74.54 -5.05
N ASN A 15 -42.05 74.10 -5.99
CA ASN A 15 -41.27 75.02 -6.84
C ASN A 15 -42.05 75.56 -8.05
N VAL A 16 -43.21 74.98 -8.38
CA VAL A 16 -44.05 75.45 -9.50
C VAL A 16 -44.78 76.74 -9.13
N ASP A 17 -45.21 76.87 -7.87
CA ASP A 17 -45.88 78.08 -7.36
C ASP A 17 -44.92 79.27 -7.23
N GLN A 18 -43.64 79.02 -6.92
CA GLN A 18 -42.61 80.07 -6.93
C GLN A 18 -42.22 80.52 -8.36
N LEU A 19 -42.36 79.64 -9.35
CA LEU A 19 -42.21 79.99 -10.77
C LEU A 19 -43.39 80.86 -11.24
N PHE A 20 -44.62 80.55 -10.84
CA PHE A 20 -45.80 81.37 -11.15
C PHE A 20 -45.73 82.78 -10.54
N LEU A 21 -45.26 82.90 -9.30
CA LEU A 21 -45.08 84.19 -8.61
C LEU A 21 -43.94 85.05 -9.19
N LYS A 22 -42.94 84.43 -9.83
CA LYS A 22 -41.90 85.14 -10.59
C LYS A 22 -42.29 85.45 -12.05
N LEU A 23 -43.32 84.78 -12.58
CA LEU A 23 -43.86 85.09 -13.90
C LEU A 23 -44.88 86.23 -13.87
N SER A 24 -45.63 86.39 -12.77
CA SER A 24 -46.61 87.47 -12.58
C SER A 24 -46.01 88.82 -12.20
N SER A 25 -44.71 88.85 -11.82
CA SER A 25 -43.94 90.06 -11.51
C SER A 25 -43.11 90.59 -12.68
N LEU A 26 -43.26 89.99 -13.88
CA LEU A 26 -42.73 90.58 -15.12
C LEU A 26 -43.57 91.81 -15.48
N PRO A 27 -42.94 92.99 -15.65
CA PRO A 27 -43.65 94.22 -15.99
C PRO A 27 -44.41 94.04 -17.31
N LYS A 28 -45.69 94.48 -17.33
CA LYS A 28 -46.53 94.55 -18.53
C LYS A 28 -45.84 95.42 -19.57
N LEU A 29 -45.17 94.79 -20.53
CA LEU A 29 -44.68 95.43 -21.75
C LEU A 29 -45.87 95.75 -22.65
N THR A 30 -46.49 96.90 -22.45
CA THR A 30 -47.41 97.51 -23.42
C THR A 30 -46.56 98.08 -24.55
N ILE A 31 -46.30 97.24 -25.56
CA ILE A 31 -45.75 97.70 -26.84
C ILE A 31 -46.94 98.08 -27.70
N ASP A 32 -47.32 99.36 -27.63
CA ASP A 32 -48.11 100.00 -28.69
C ASP A 32 -47.21 100.06 -29.94
N THR A 33 -47.57 99.27 -30.95
CA THR A 33 -46.84 99.20 -32.21
C THR A 33 -46.88 100.54 -32.94
N PRO A 34 -45.75 100.94 -33.52
CA PRO A 34 -45.71 101.25 -34.93
C PRO A 34 -44.95 100.12 -35.63
N THR A 35 -45.64 99.46 -36.57
CA THR A 35 -45.07 98.44 -37.46
C THR A 35 -43.86 98.98 -38.21
N ASP A 36 -42.67 98.52 -37.83
CA ASP A 36 -41.45 98.71 -38.62
C ASP A 36 -40.81 97.33 -38.90
N TYR A 37 -41.12 96.79 -40.08
CA TYR A 37 -40.75 95.42 -40.49
C TYR A 37 -39.25 95.24 -40.78
N ASN A 38 -38.48 96.33 -40.85
CA ASN A 38 -37.05 96.28 -41.16
C ASN A 38 -36.18 95.81 -39.99
N GLN A 39 -36.56 96.11 -38.73
CA GLN A 39 -35.80 95.63 -37.56
C GLN A 39 -36.04 94.15 -37.26
N LEU A 40 -37.23 93.61 -37.56
CA LEU A 40 -37.55 92.20 -37.35
C LEU A 40 -36.72 91.29 -38.27
N ALA A 41 -36.59 91.64 -39.55
CA ALA A 41 -35.80 90.87 -40.52
C ALA A 41 -34.30 90.86 -40.16
N LEU A 42 -33.77 92.00 -39.69
CA LEU A 42 -32.38 92.12 -39.23
C LEU A 42 -32.12 91.33 -37.94
N THR A 43 -33.07 91.34 -37.01
CA THR A 43 -32.97 90.59 -35.74
C THR A 43 -33.13 89.08 -35.96
N VAL A 44 -34.01 88.65 -36.87
CA VAL A 44 -34.16 87.25 -37.29
C VAL A 44 -32.92 86.78 -38.06
N GLY A 45 -32.38 87.59 -38.98
CA GLY A 45 -31.15 87.28 -39.71
C GLY A 45 -29.92 87.17 -38.79
N ALA A 46 -29.80 88.08 -37.82
CA ALA A 46 -28.71 88.07 -36.84
C ALA A 46 -28.81 86.92 -35.83
N THR A 47 -30.01 86.52 -35.41
CA THR A 47 -30.22 85.35 -34.55
C THR A 47 -30.03 84.02 -35.29
N PHE A 48 -30.38 83.94 -36.57
CA PHE A 48 -30.03 82.80 -37.42
C PHE A 48 -28.51 82.67 -37.59
N LEU A 49 -27.80 83.74 -37.96
CA LEU A 49 -26.34 83.71 -38.09
C LEU A 49 -25.63 83.48 -36.74
N GLY A 50 -26.13 84.11 -35.67
CA GLY A 50 -25.66 83.94 -34.30
C GLY A 50 -25.91 82.55 -33.73
N GLY A 51 -26.89 81.80 -34.23
CA GLY A 51 -27.14 80.40 -33.89
C GLY A 51 -26.38 79.40 -34.77
N ILE A 52 -26.18 79.72 -36.05
CA ILE A 52 -25.46 78.87 -37.02
C ILE A 52 -23.99 78.69 -36.63
N ILE A 53 -23.31 79.75 -36.18
CA ILE A 53 -21.89 79.65 -35.81
C ILE A 53 -21.67 78.73 -34.59
N PRO A 54 -22.38 78.89 -33.44
CA PRO A 54 -22.31 77.95 -32.33
C PRO A 54 -22.76 76.54 -32.71
N ALA A 55 -23.79 76.39 -33.56
CA ALA A 55 -24.23 75.08 -34.03
C ALA A 55 -23.17 74.38 -34.89
N LEU A 56 -22.44 75.11 -35.75
CA LEU A 56 -21.32 74.58 -36.53
C LEU A 56 -20.14 74.19 -35.64
N ILE A 57 -19.80 75.01 -34.65
CA ILE A 57 -18.74 74.70 -33.69
C ILE A 57 -19.11 73.46 -32.88
N ALA A 58 -20.36 73.39 -32.37
CA ALA A 58 -20.89 72.25 -31.64
C ALA A 58 -20.92 70.99 -32.52
N TRP A 59 -21.38 71.09 -33.76
CA TRP A 59 -21.38 69.97 -34.70
C TRP A 59 -19.96 69.45 -34.94
N ARG A 60 -18.99 70.35 -35.15
CA ARG A 60 -17.59 69.98 -35.34
C ARG A 60 -17.00 69.33 -34.10
N THR A 61 -17.25 69.85 -32.90
CA THR A 61 -16.77 69.24 -31.64
C THR A 61 -17.45 67.90 -31.36
N PHE A 62 -18.76 67.77 -31.60
CA PHE A 62 -19.45 66.47 -31.51
C PHE A 62 -18.89 65.46 -32.52
N HIS A 63 -18.55 65.89 -33.73
CA HIS A 63 -18.01 65.00 -34.75
C HIS A 63 -16.57 64.55 -34.44
N VAL A 64 -15.74 65.44 -33.90
CA VAL A 64 -14.39 65.11 -33.42
C VAL A 64 -14.44 64.23 -32.17
N ASN A 65 -15.30 64.54 -31.19
CA ASN A 65 -15.51 63.71 -30.01
C ASN A 65 -16.06 62.33 -30.39
N ALA A 66 -17.01 62.25 -31.33
CA ALA A 66 -17.52 60.96 -31.82
C ALA A 66 -16.42 60.12 -32.47
N LYS A 67 -15.49 60.74 -33.22
CA LYS A 67 -14.31 60.06 -33.77
C LYS A 67 -13.35 59.60 -32.68
N ASN A 68 -13.05 60.44 -31.69
CA ASN A 68 -12.17 60.09 -30.57
C ASN A 68 -12.76 58.98 -29.72
N VAL A 69 -14.05 59.05 -29.37
CA VAL A 69 -14.78 58.00 -28.64
C VAL A 69 -14.80 56.68 -29.40
N LYS A 70 -14.97 56.73 -30.73
CA LYS A 70 -14.91 55.51 -31.56
C LYS A 70 -13.51 54.89 -31.54
N LYS A 71 -12.47 55.72 -31.61
CA LYS A 71 -11.07 55.28 -31.55
C LYS A 71 -10.72 54.68 -30.18
N GLU A 72 -11.09 55.35 -29.09
CA GLU A 72 -10.91 54.84 -27.72
C GLU A 72 -11.64 53.51 -27.49
N ARG A 73 -12.88 53.38 -27.96
CA ARG A 73 -13.62 52.11 -27.87
C ARG A 73 -12.92 50.98 -28.62
N GLN A 74 -12.35 51.26 -29.80
CA GLN A 74 -11.60 50.27 -30.56
C GLN A 74 -10.30 49.86 -29.85
N GLU A 75 -9.59 50.82 -29.25
CA GLU A 75 -8.38 50.55 -28.47
C GLU A 75 -8.69 49.76 -27.19
N GLN A 76 -9.76 50.10 -26.48
CA GLN A 76 -10.25 49.33 -25.33
C GLN A 76 -10.66 47.91 -25.72
N GLN A 77 -11.36 47.73 -26.84
CA GLN A 77 -11.71 46.40 -27.33
C GLN A 77 -10.48 45.57 -27.69
N LYS A 78 -9.49 46.17 -28.35
CA LYS A 78 -8.21 45.50 -28.66
C LYS A 78 -7.45 45.12 -27.39
N PHE A 79 -7.40 46.01 -26.40
CA PHE A 79 -6.77 45.75 -25.11
C PHE A 79 -7.45 44.59 -24.38
N LEU A 80 -8.79 44.62 -24.26
CA LEU A 80 -9.57 43.56 -23.62
C LEU A 80 -9.40 42.21 -24.33
N GLN A 81 -9.35 42.19 -25.65
CA GLN A 81 -9.09 40.96 -26.42
C GLN A 81 -7.68 40.42 -26.16
N ALA A 82 -6.67 41.30 -26.14
CA ALA A 82 -5.28 40.91 -25.86
C ALA A 82 -5.12 40.40 -24.42
N GLU A 83 -5.79 41.01 -23.45
CA GLU A 83 -5.75 40.58 -22.05
C GLU A 83 -6.44 39.23 -21.85
N ARG A 84 -7.62 39.03 -22.43
CA ARG A 84 -8.31 37.72 -22.40
C ARG A 84 -7.47 36.62 -23.05
N ALA A 85 -6.80 36.92 -24.15
CA ALA A 85 -5.90 35.97 -24.80
C ALA A 85 -4.74 35.59 -23.87
N LYS A 86 -4.12 36.56 -23.18
CA LYS A 86 -3.06 36.30 -22.19
C LYS A 86 -3.56 35.48 -21.00
N GLN A 87 -4.72 35.82 -20.44
CA GLN A 87 -5.34 35.07 -19.34
C GLN A 87 -5.66 33.63 -19.75
N HIS A 88 -6.16 33.43 -20.97
CA HIS A 88 -6.46 32.10 -21.48
C HIS A 88 -5.19 31.26 -21.65
N ILE A 89 -4.12 31.84 -22.18
CA ILE A 89 -2.81 31.18 -22.31
C ILE A 89 -2.25 30.83 -20.92
N PHE A 90 -2.33 31.76 -19.96
CA PHE A 90 -1.88 31.54 -18.58
C PHE A 90 -2.65 30.39 -17.91
N MET A 91 -3.98 30.40 -17.99
CA MET A 91 -4.82 29.33 -17.44
C MET A 91 -4.57 27.98 -18.12
N MET A 92 -4.32 27.95 -19.43
CA MET A 92 -3.94 26.72 -20.14
C MET A 92 -2.60 26.18 -19.64
N GLY A 93 -1.62 27.07 -19.43
CA GLY A 93 -0.34 26.72 -18.83
C GLY A 93 -0.49 26.14 -17.42
N GLU A 94 -1.23 26.83 -16.53
CA GLU A 94 -1.48 26.36 -15.16
C GLU A 94 -2.18 25.00 -15.14
N ARG A 95 -3.24 24.82 -15.95
CA ARG A 95 -3.92 23.52 -16.06
C ARG A 95 -2.97 22.44 -16.53
N SER A 96 -2.14 22.71 -17.54
CA SER A 96 -1.17 21.73 -18.03
C SER A 96 -0.14 21.37 -16.96
N SER A 97 0.32 22.34 -16.15
CA SER A 97 1.21 22.04 -15.01
C SER A 97 0.51 21.24 -13.91
N GLN A 98 -0.76 21.54 -13.60
CA GLN A 98 -1.54 20.77 -12.64
C GLN A 98 -1.81 19.34 -13.13
N PHE A 99 -2.08 19.16 -14.42
CA PHE A 99 -2.29 17.83 -15.00
C PHE A 99 -1.00 17.00 -14.98
N SER A 100 0.16 17.60 -15.23
CA SER A 100 1.44 16.91 -15.14
C SER A 100 1.79 16.55 -13.70
N SER A 101 1.65 17.47 -12.75
CA SER A 101 1.90 17.17 -11.32
C SER A 101 0.98 16.07 -10.78
N LEU A 102 -0.33 16.11 -11.12
CA LEU A 102 -1.27 15.07 -10.71
C LEU A 102 -0.94 13.69 -11.31
N LYS A 103 -0.37 13.67 -12.52
CA LYS A 103 0.06 12.43 -13.16
C LYS A 103 1.28 11.86 -12.44
N GLU A 104 2.27 12.70 -12.14
CA GLU A 104 3.46 12.32 -11.36
C GLU A 104 3.08 11.81 -9.97
N ASP A 105 2.17 12.50 -9.27
CA ASP A 105 1.66 12.08 -7.96
C ASP A 105 0.96 10.71 -8.02
N ARG A 106 0.15 10.45 -9.05
CA ARG A 106 -0.51 9.15 -9.24
C ARG A 106 0.49 8.03 -9.53
N GLU A 107 1.49 8.30 -10.37
CA GLU A 107 2.54 7.33 -10.67
C GLU A 107 3.34 7.00 -9.40
N LEU A 108 3.68 8.03 -8.61
CA LEU A 108 4.35 7.88 -7.33
C LEU A 108 3.49 7.07 -6.34
N GLN A 109 2.20 7.39 -6.19
CA GLN A 109 1.27 6.62 -5.34
C GLN A 109 1.14 5.17 -5.77
N THR A 110 1.05 4.92 -7.08
CA THR A 110 0.97 3.56 -7.63
C THR A 110 2.26 2.79 -7.31
N SER A 111 3.42 3.43 -7.47
CA SER A 111 4.71 2.82 -7.15
C SER A 111 4.87 2.52 -5.65
N ILE A 112 4.38 3.40 -4.77
CA ILE A 112 4.36 3.20 -3.31
C ILE A 112 3.42 2.05 -2.98
N ALA A 113 2.18 2.06 -3.49
CA ALA A 113 1.21 1.01 -3.25
C ALA A 113 1.75 -0.36 -3.69
N GLN A 114 2.39 -0.45 -4.85
CA GLN A 114 3.01 -1.68 -5.32
C GLN A 114 4.14 -2.16 -4.40
N LYS A 115 5.02 -1.24 -3.97
CA LYS A 115 6.10 -1.56 -3.02
C LYS A 115 5.53 -2.05 -1.68
N THR A 116 4.49 -1.41 -1.17
CA THR A 116 3.83 -1.80 0.08
C THR A 116 3.16 -3.16 -0.02
N ILE A 117 2.41 -3.43 -1.09
CA ILE A 117 1.79 -4.74 -1.32
C ILE A 117 2.87 -5.82 -1.43
N ASN A 118 3.92 -5.58 -2.22
CA ASN A 118 5.03 -6.53 -2.36
C ASN A 118 5.70 -6.80 -1.00
N ALA A 119 5.95 -5.76 -0.20
CA ALA A 119 6.53 -5.91 1.14
C ALA A 119 5.63 -6.72 2.07
N GLN A 120 4.32 -6.48 2.06
CA GLN A 120 3.34 -7.24 2.84
C GLN A 120 3.30 -8.71 2.43
N VAL A 121 3.27 -9.01 1.13
CA VAL A 121 3.27 -10.39 0.61
C VAL A 121 4.57 -11.10 1.01
N ILE A 122 5.72 -10.43 0.87
CA ILE A 122 7.02 -11.00 1.27
C ILE A 122 7.09 -11.24 2.77
N SER A 123 6.60 -10.30 3.58
CA SER A 123 6.56 -10.42 5.05
C SER A 123 5.69 -11.61 5.48
N SER A 124 4.48 -11.71 4.92
CA SER A 124 3.55 -12.83 5.17
C SER A 124 4.15 -14.19 4.77
N ASN A 125 4.74 -14.28 3.58
CA ASN A 125 5.40 -15.52 3.13
C ASN A 125 6.57 -15.91 4.03
N ARG A 126 7.39 -14.93 4.46
CA ARG A 126 8.53 -15.18 5.36
C ARG A 126 8.05 -15.62 6.74
N GLN A 127 6.97 -15.02 7.26
CA GLN A 127 6.37 -15.39 8.52
C GLN A 127 5.83 -16.83 8.51
N ASN A 128 5.18 -17.24 7.41
CA ASN A 128 4.74 -18.63 7.21
C ASN A 128 5.92 -19.59 7.17
N TRP A 129 6.96 -19.26 6.40
CA TRP A 129 8.19 -20.05 6.33
C TRP A 129 8.88 -20.20 7.70
N ILE A 130 8.97 -19.13 8.50
CA ILE A 130 9.50 -19.17 9.88
C ILE A 130 8.70 -20.16 10.74
N ASN A 131 7.36 -20.12 10.63
CA ASN A 131 6.49 -21.00 11.41
C ASN A 131 6.66 -22.46 11.00
N GLU A 132 6.70 -22.76 9.70
CA GLU A 132 6.91 -24.12 9.19
C GLU A 132 8.27 -24.69 9.59
N LEU A 133 9.34 -23.93 9.41
CA LEU A 133 10.68 -24.36 9.80
C LEU A 133 10.76 -24.65 11.30
N ARG A 134 10.15 -23.80 12.14
CA ARG A 134 10.09 -24.01 13.59
C ARG A 134 9.34 -25.29 13.95
N LEU A 135 8.18 -25.53 13.34
CA LEU A 135 7.36 -26.72 13.59
C LEU A 135 8.08 -27.99 13.14
N ASN A 136 8.58 -28.02 11.91
CA ASN A 136 9.31 -29.17 11.37
C ASN A 136 10.56 -29.48 12.20
N SER A 137 11.28 -28.46 12.68
CA SER A 137 12.46 -28.65 13.54
C SER A 137 12.12 -29.25 14.91
N ALA A 138 11.02 -28.81 15.52
CA ALA A 138 10.53 -29.36 16.78
C ALA A 138 10.05 -30.81 16.61
N ASP A 139 9.27 -31.06 15.54
CA ASP A 139 8.79 -32.39 15.21
C ASP A 139 9.94 -33.35 14.90
N PHE A 140 10.98 -32.90 14.19
CA PHE A 140 12.17 -33.70 13.93
C PHE A 140 12.85 -34.13 15.24
N CYS A 141 13.02 -33.22 16.20
CA CYS A 141 13.62 -33.56 17.49
C CYS A 141 12.77 -34.59 18.24
N ALA A 142 11.44 -34.41 18.29
CA ALA A 142 10.54 -35.35 18.94
C ALA A 142 10.57 -36.73 18.27
N LEU A 143 10.56 -36.76 16.94
CA LEU A 143 10.66 -37.98 16.15
C LEU A 143 12.01 -38.69 16.39
N ALA A 144 13.12 -37.96 16.52
CA ALA A 144 14.43 -38.55 16.81
C ALA A 144 14.43 -39.34 18.14
N PHE A 145 13.84 -38.79 19.20
CA PHE A 145 13.69 -39.50 20.47
C PHE A 145 12.72 -40.68 20.39
N ASN A 146 11.62 -40.52 19.66
CA ASN A 146 10.68 -41.62 19.45
C ASN A 146 11.32 -42.78 18.67
N HIS A 147 12.08 -42.46 17.63
CA HIS A 147 12.82 -43.44 16.84
C HIS A 147 13.89 -44.15 17.65
N TYR A 148 14.60 -43.43 18.52
CA TYR A 148 15.51 -44.03 19.48
C TYR A 148 14.83 -45.12 20.32
N ASN A 149 13.66 -44.82 20.92
CA ASN A 149 12.92 -45.79 21.72
C ASN A 149 12.45 -46.98 20.88
N ILE A 150 11.91 -46.74 19.68
CA ILE A 150 11.48 -47.81 18.77
C ILE A 150 12.66 -48.69 18.34
N LYS A 151 13.85 -48.11 18.13
CA LYS A 151 15.08 -48.86 17.83
C LYS A 151 15.50 -49.74 19.00
N VAL A 152 15.39 -49.24 20.23
CA VAL A 152 15.61 -50.03 21.45
C VAL A 152 14.68 -51.24 21.48
N ASP A 153 13.38 -51.02 21.30
CA ASP A 153 12.38 -52.10 21.30
C ASP A 153 12.66 -53.13 20.20
N TYR A 154 12.97 -52.66 18.99
CA TYR A 154 13.35 -53.51 17.85
C TYR A 154 14.56 -54.40 18.19
N LEU A 155 15.60 -53.85 18.79
CA LEU A 155 16.82 -54.60 19.13
C LEU A 155 16.54 -55.68 20.19
N LEU A 156 15.70 -55.36 21.19
CA LEU A 156 15.28 -56.33 22.20
C LEU A 156 14.41 -57.45 21.60
N SER A 157 13.45 -57.11 20.73
CA SER A 157 12.63 -58.09 20.02
C SER A 157 13.45 -58.97 19.07
N LEU A 158 14.44 -58.40 18.38
CA LEU A 158 15.36 -59.16 17.53
C LEU A 158 16.15 -60.18 18.35
N HIS A 159 16.71 -59.76 19.49
CA HIS A 159 17.46 -60.65 20.37
C HIS A 159 16.58 -61.78 20.92
N LYS A 160 15.39 -61.46 21.44
CA LYS A 160 14.40 -62.45 21.89
C LYS A 160 14.07 -63.46 20.79
N HIS A 161 13.84 -63.00 19.57
CA HIS A 161 13.53 -63.87 18.43
C HIS A 161 14.71 -64.80 18.09
N GLN A 162 15.94 -64.28 18.09
CA GLN A 162 17.14 -65.07 17.82
C GLN A 162 17.37 -66.16 18.87
N ASP A 163 17.20 -65.83 20.15
CA ASP A 163 17.41 -66.81 21.23
C ASP A 163 16.32 -67.87 21.26
N THR A 164 15.05 -67.47 21.09
CA THR A 164 13.93 -68.43 20.99
C THR A 164 14.12 -69.39 19.80
N THR A 165 14.69 -68.91 18.69
CA THR A 165 14.97 -69.75 17.51
C THR A 165 16.08 -70.76 17.79
N LYS A 166 17.16 -70.36 18.47
CA LYS A 166 18.23 -71.29 18.89
C LYS A 166 17.72 -72.34 19.87
N ASP A 167 16.85 -71.94 20.81
CA ASP A 167 16.23 -72.84 21.78
C ASP A 167 15.30 -73.85 21.10
N PHE A 168 14.58 -73.42 20.05
CA PHE A 168 13.77 -74.33 19.22
C PHE A 168 14.61 -75.36 18.47
N GLU A 169 15.73 -74.95 17.87
CA GLU A 169 16.66 -75.85 17.17
C GLU A 169 17.31 -76.89 18.11
N SER A 170 17.41 -76.59 19.40
CA SER A 170 18.01 -77.46 20.42
C SER A 170 16.99 -78.26 21.25
N SER A 171 15.68 -78.01 21.09
CA SER A 171 14.62 -78.58 21.93
C SER A 171 14.16 -79.97 21.50
N ALA A 172 13.88 -80.83 22.48
CA ALA A 172 13.27 -82.15 22.30
C ALA A 172 11.72 -82.11 22.25
N HIS A 173 11.07 -80.96 22.47
CA HIS A 173 9.61 -80.79 22.53
C HIS A 173 9.15 -79.68 21.55
N PRO A 174 8.87 -80.05 20.28
CA PRO A 174 8.70 -79.07 19.20
C PRO A 174 7.39 -78.26 19.26
N GLU A 175 6.29 -78.85 19.75
CA GLU A 175 4.96 -78.23 19.66
C GLU A 175 4.80 -77.01 20.56
N THR A 176 5.30 -77.06 21.80
CA THR A 176 5.19 -75.94 22.74
C THR A 176 6.15 -74.81 22.37
N MET A 177 7.34 -75.14 21.88
CA MET A 177 8.32 -74.16 21.43
C MET A 177 7.93 -73.50 20.09
N PHE A 178 7.15 -74.19 19.25
CA PHE A 178 6.64 -73.63 18.01
C PHE A 178 5.74 -72.41 18.23
N GLU A 179 4.80 -72.46 19.18
CA GLU A 179 3.93 -71.31 19.47
C GLU A 179 4.72 -70.13 20.08
N ILE A 180 5.73 -70.39 20.93
CA ILE A 180 6.62 -69.35 21.47
C ILE A 180 7.45 -68.70 20.35
N CYS A 181 7.98 -69.49 19.41
CA CYS A 181 8.69 -68.96 18.24
C CYS A 181 7.80 -68.10 17.36
N LYS A 182 6.55 -68.53 17.16
CA LYS A 182 5.57 -67.81 16.35
C LYS A 182 5.18 -66.48 16.98
N GLU A 183 5.00 -66.43 18.29
CA GLU A 183 4.75 -65.20 19.04
C GLU A 183 5.95 -64.24 18.95
N ALA A 184 7.17 -64.74 19.22
CA ALA A 184 8.39 -63.94 19.11
C ALA A 184 8.62 -63.39 17.69
N ASN A 185 8.31 -64.18 16.66
CA ASN A 185 8.39 -63.74 15.27
C ASN A 185 7.35 -62.66 14.91
N ALA A 186 6.14 -62.77 15.46
CA ALA A 186 5.10 -61.75 15.29
C ALA A 186 5.49 -60.43 15.97
N GLU A 187 6.00 -60.49 17.21
CA GLU A 187 6.54 -59.32 17.92
C GLU A 187 7.67 -58.66 17.14
N PHE A 188 8.65 -59.45 16.67
CA PHE A 188 9.76 -58.95 15.86
C PHE A 188 9.28 -58.28 14.57
N SER A 189 8.34 -58.90 13.86
CA SER A 189 7.79 -58.37 12.61
C SER A 189 7.08 -57.02 12.85
N ASN A 190 6.32 -56.91 13.94
CA ASN A 190 5.66 -55.66 14.32
C ASN A 190 6.68 -54.57 14.68
N ALA A 191 7.72 -54.90 15.45
CA ALA A 191 8.77 -53.96 15.83
C ALA A 191 9.57 -53.48 14.60
N LEU A 192 9.83 -54.35 13.62
CA LEU A 192 10.48 -54.00 12.36
C LEU A 192 9.62 -53.04 11.51
N ASP A 193 8.31 -53.26 11.45
CA ASP A 193 7.39 -52.38 10.71
C ASP A 193 7.31 -50.99 11.36
N GLU A 194 7.20 -50.93 12.68
CA GLU A 194 7.22 -49.66 13.41
C GLU A 194 8.57 -48.92 13.28
N LEU A 195 9.69 -49.64 13.27
CA LEU A 195 11.00 -49.04 13.01
C LEU A 195 11.06 -48.38 11.63
N ARG A 196 10.58 -49.07 10.59
CA ARG A 196 10.53 -48.54 9.21
C ARG A 196 9.61 -47.32 9.11
N LYS A 197 8.43 -47.37 9.72
CA LYS A 197 7.51 -46.22 9.78
C LYS A 197 8.15 -45.02 10.46
N SER A 198 8.85 -45.26 11.57
CA SER A 198 9.55 -44.22 12.32
C SER A 198 10.69 -43.59 11.52
N GLN A 199 11.50 -44.42 10.85
CA GLN A 199 12.57 -43.96 9.95
C GLN A 199 12.02 -43.07 8.83
N ASN A 200 10.97 -43.53 8.14
CA ASN A 200 10.34 -42.77 7.06
C ASN A 200 9.81 -41.41 7.52
N LYS A 201 9.27 -41.33 8.75
CA LYS A 201 8.81 -40.07 9.33
C LYS A 201 9.96 -39.11 9.61
N ILE A 202 11.05 -39.60 10.20
CA ILE A 202 12.27 -38.81 10.43
C ILE A 202 12.81 -38.27 9.11
N ASP A 203 13.01 -39.14 8.13
CA ASP A 203 13.61 -38.77 6.85
C ASP A 203 12.74 -37.73 6.13
N LYS A 204 11.42 -37.94 6.11
CA LYS A 204 10.47 -36.96 5.55
C LYS A 204 10.64 -35.58 6.21
N THR A 205 10.66 -35.52 7.54
CA THR A 205 10.76 -34.23 8.25
C THR A 205 12.14 -33.59 8.05
N ALA A 206 13.21 -34.38 8.04
CA ALA A 206 14.55 -33.92 7.69
C ALA A 206 14.59 -33.29 6.28
N PHE A 207 13.98 -33.94 5.28
CA PHE A 207 13.89 -33.40 3.93
C PHE A 207 13.10 -32.09 3.89
N LEU A 208 12.00 -31.98 4.62
CA LEU A 208 11.22 -30.73 4.68
C LEU A 208 12.04 -29.58 5.28
N ILE A 209 12.83 -29.84 6.32
CA ILE A 209 13.75 -28.86 6.89
C ILE A 209 14.79 -28.43 5.84
N LEU A 210 15.46 -29.38 5.20
CA LEU A 210 16.52 -29.08 4.22
C LEU A 210 15.99 -28.35 2.99
N LEU A 211 14.80 -28.70 2.49
CA LEU A 211 14.15 -28.00 1.37
C LEU A 211 13.74 -26.58 1.71
N SER A 212 13.47 -26.30 2.98
CA SER A 212 13.13 -24.95 3.44
C SER A 212 14.37 -24.07 3.60
N LEU A 213 15.58 -24.63 3.60
CA LEU A 213 16.83 -23.91 3.81
C LEU A 213 17.59 -23.71 2.48
N ASN A 214 18.41 -22.66 2.42
CA ASN A 214 19.26 -22.41 1.27
C ASN A 214 20.57 -23.21 1.38
N HIS A 215 20.85 -24.09 0.42
CA HIS A 215 21.98 -25.02 0.46
C HIS A 215 23.36 -24.34 0.53
N ASP A 216 23.50 -23.15 -0.05
CA ASP A 216 24.78 -22.43 -0.12
C ASP A 216 25.15 -21.75 1.21
N GLU A 217 24.24 -21.70 2.17
CA GLU A 217 24.48 -21.10 3.48
C GLU A 217 25.22 -22.07 4.41
N LYS A 218 26.22 -21.55 5.14
CA LYS A 218 27.02 -22.34 6.08
C LYS A 218 26.17 -22.99 7.16
N GLU A 219 25.16 -22.27 7.65
CA GLU A 219 24.23 -22.77 8.67
C GLU A 219 23.41 -23.96 8.15
N THR A 220 23.08 -24.01 6.86
CA THR A 220 22.37 -25.14 6.25
C THR A 220 23.24 -26.38 6.18
N GLN A 221 24.53 -26.23 5.86
CA GLN A 221 25.48 -27.34 5.88
C GLN A 221 25.66 -27.90 7.30
N GLU A 222 25.70 -27.02 8.30
CA GLU A 222 25.74 -27.43 9.70
C GLU A 222 24.46 -28.18 10.10
N VAL A 223 23.29 -27.69 9.70
CA VAL A 223 22.00 -28.37 9.89
C VAL A 223 21.99 -29.77 9.25
N ASP A 224 22.42 -29.91 7.99
CA ASP A 224 22.49 -31.22 7.32
C ASP A 224 23.41 -32.18 8.08
N SER A 225 24.59 -31.71 8.50
CA SER A 225 25.52 -32.55 9.27
C SER A 225 24.92 -33.02 10.60
N LEU A 226 24.20 -32.14 11.31
CA LEU A 226 23.57 -32.47 12.59
C LEU A 226 22.41 -33.44 12.40
N ILE A 227 21.59 -33.26 11.37
CA ILE A 227 20.52 -34.21 11.01
C ILE A 227 21.11 -35.61 10.77
N ARG A 228 22.19 -35.70 9.97
CA ARG A 228 22.86 -36.99 9.72
C ARG A 228 23.38 -37.63 11.00
N PHE A 229 24.06 -36.86 11.85
CA PHE A 229 24.57 -37.38 13.12
C PHE A 229 23.45 -37.83 14.07
N ILE A 230 22.35 -37.08 14.13
CA ILE A 230 21.17 -37.45 14.93
C ILE A 230 20.60 -38.78 14.42
N ASN A 231 20.41 -38.93 13.10
CA ASN A 231 19.87 -40.16 12.51
C ASN A 231 20.78 -41.38 12.77
N MET A 232 22.10 -41.20 12.67
CA MET A 232 23.06 -42.29 12.92
C MET A 232 23.21 -42.65 14.40
N THR A 233 22.78 -41.79 15.33
CA THR A 233 22.99 -42.02 16.77
C THR A 233 22.24 -43.26 17.25
N ALA A 234 21.03 -43.53 16.74
CA ALA A 234 20.28 -44.73 17.12
C ALA A 234 20.92 -46.04 16.61
N ASP A 235 21.71 -45.97 15.54
CA ASP A 235 22.42 -47.14 15.00
C ASP A 235 23.66 -47.52 15.82
N GLU A 236 24.11 -46.65 16.74
CA GLU A 236 25.21 -46.96 17.64
C GLU A 236 24.79 -47.87 18.81
N LEU A 237 23.49 -48.17 18.97
CA LEU A 237 22.98 -49.01 20.05
C LEU A 237 23.49 -50.46 19.93
N VAL A 238 23.99 -50.99 21.05
CA VAL A 238 24.56 -52.35 21.13
C VAL A 238 23.81 -53.16 22.20
N VAL A 239 23.32 -54.33 21.79
CA VAL A 239 22.75 -55.34 22.69
C VAL A 239 23.89 -56.15 23.30
N ASP A 240 23.85 -56.30 24.63
CA ASP A 240 24.73 -57.19 25.36
C ASP A 240 24.23 -58.64 25.23
N VAL A 241 25.10 -59.51 24.72
CA VAL A 241 24.76 -60.90 24.39
C VAL A 241 24.43 -61.72 25.64
N ASP A 242 25.04 -61.38 26.78
CA ASP A 242 24.89 -62.16 28.01
C ASP A 242 23.68 -61.73 28.85
N SER A 243 23.34 -60.44 28.86
CA SER A 243 22.22 -59.89 29.64
C SER A 243 20.95 -59.66 28.84
N GLY A 244 21.03 -59.65 27.51
CA GLY A 244 19.94 -59.29 26.61
C GLY A 244 19.48 -57.84 26.74
N GLN A 245 20.25 -56.99 27.43
CA GLN A 245 19.97 -55.58 27.62
C GLN A 245 20.84 -54.70 26.73
N ILE A 246 20.45 -53.44 26.55
CA ILE A 246 21.23 -52.49 25.76
C ILE A 246 22.33 -51.87 26.62
N LYS A 247 23.58 -52.19 26.29
CA LYS A 247 24.77 -51.83 27.06
C LYS A 247 25.01 -50.32 27.12
N ASN A 248 24.83 -49.63 26.01
CA ASN A 248 25.18 -48.22 25.84
C ASN A 248 23.97 -47.28 25.76
N SER A 249 22.78 -47.73 26.17
CA SER A 249 21.53 -46.94 26.06
C SER A 249 21.68 -45.54 26.66
N LYS A 250 22.20 -45.45 27.89
CA LYS A 250 22.35 -44.16 28.58
C LYS A 250 23.28 -43.20 27.83
N ASP A 251 24.42 -43.68 27.36
CA ASP A 251 25.42 -42.83 26.69
C ASP A 251 24.92 -42.36 25.33
N THR A 252 24.28 -43.25 24.57
CA THR A 252 23.65 -42.92 23.28
C THR A 252 22.52 -41.91 23.44
N TYR A 253 21.68 -42.07 24.47
CA TYR A 253 20.61 -41.11 24.76
C TYR A 253 21.15 -39.72 25.16
N VAL A 254 22.20 -39.67 26.00
CA VAL A 254 22.85 -38.40 26.35
C VAL A 254 23.50 -37.74 25.13
N LYS A 255 24.09 -38.53 24.22
CA LYS A 255 24.63 -38.03 22.96
C LYS A 255 23.52 -37.46 22.07
N LEU A 256 22.37 -38.14 21.99
CA LEU A 256 21.21 -37.67 21.24
C LEU A 256 20.73 -36.30 21.76
N ILE A 257 20.57 -36.14 23.08
CA ILE A 257 20.20 -34.85 23.70
C ILE A 257 21.17 -33.75 23.27
N LYS A 258 22.49 -34.00 23.39
CA LYS A 258 23.51 -33.00 23.04
C LYS A 258 23.46 -32.61 21.57
N LEU A 259 23.19 -33.56 20.67
CA LEU A 259 23.07 -33.28 19.24
C LEU A 259 21.79 -32.50 18.92
N THR A 260 20.66 -32.87 19.52
CA THR A 260 19.39 -32.13 19.35
C THR A 260 19.49 -30.70 19.89
N ASP A 261 20.18 -30.49 21.01
CA ASP A 261 20.41 -29.15 21.56
C ASP A 261 21.25 -28.27 20.62
N LYS A 262 22.31 -28.86 20.04
CA LYS A 262 23.13 -28.17 19.02
C LYS A 262 22.31 -27.82 17.79
N PHE A 263 21.54 -28.78 17.27
CA PHE A 263 20.64 -28.56 16.14
C PHE A 263 19.66 -27.42 16.43
N MET A 264 19.01 -27.42 17.59
CA MET A 264 18.08 -26.36 17.98
C MET A 264 18.78 -25.00 18.16
N ALA A 265 20.05 -24.97 18.58
CA ALA A 265 20.81 -23.72 18.66
C ALA A 265 21.05 -23.10 17.27
N VAL A 266 21.42 -23.91 16.28
CA VAL A 266 21.62 -23.45 14.89
C VAL A 266 20.30 -22.97 14.29
N ILE A 267 19.22 -23.75 14.41
CA ILE A 267 17.88 -23.36 13.94
C ILE A 267 17.43 -22.06 14.59
N ARG A 268 17.64 -21.88 15.90
CA ARG A 268 17.30 -20.64 16.60
C ARG A 268 18.06 -19.43 16.05
N SER A 269 19.33 -19.60 15.68
CA SER A 269 20.12 -18.54 15.05
C SER A 269 19.51 -18.12 13.71
N ILE A 270 19.18 -19.10 12.85
CA ILE A 270 18.52 -18.88 11.56
C ILE A 270 17.19 -18.14 11.76
N LEU A 271 16.31 -18.68 12.61
CA LEU A 271 15.00 -18.08 12.87
C LEU A 271 15.09 -16.66 13.42
N LYS A 272 16.05 -16.38 14.32
CA LYS A 272 16.24 -15.03 14.88
C LYS A 272 16.72 -14.04 13.82
N ARG A 273 17.63 -14.45 12.93
CA ARG A 273 18.09 -13.64 11.80
C ARG A 273 16.95 -13.29 10.87
N GLU A 274 16.12 -14.27 10.54
CA GLU A 274 14.98 -14.09 9.64
C GLU A 274 13.85 -13.29 10.27
N TRP A 275 13.59 -13.47 11.57
CA TRP A 275 12.66 -12.65 12.33
C TRP A 275 13.04 -11.17 12.33
N ASN A 276 14.33 -10.87 12.49
CA ASN A 276 14.80 -9.48 12.42
C ASN A 276 14.62 -8.89 11.02
N ARG A 277 14.75 -9.69 9.95
CA ARG A 277 14.48 -9.24 8.57
C ARG A 277 13.00 -8.92 8.36
N VAL A 278 12.09 -9.71 8.92
CA VAL A 278 10.64 -9.42 8.90
C VAL A 278 10.36 -8.06 9.55
N LYS A 279 10.91 -7.81 10.74
CA LYS A 279 10.73 -6.55 11.47
C LYS A 279 11.27 -5.31 10.77
N LEU A 280 12.29 -5.48 9.92
CA LEU A 280 12.89 -4.37 9.16
C LEU A 280 12.15 -4.10 7.83
N CYS A 281 11.25 -5.00 7.42
CA CYS A 281 10.38 -4.82 6.26
C CYS A 281 9.01 -4.19 6.62
N GLU A 282 8.75 -3.95 7.91
CA GLU A 282 7.68 -3.11 8.44
C GLU A 282 8.22 -1.70 8.75
#